data_AF-A0A7C5XC94-F1
#
_entry.id   AF-A0A7C5XC94-F1
#
_cell.length_a   1.000
_cell.length_b   1.000
_cell.length_c   1.000
_cell.angle_alpha   90.00
_cell.angle_beta   90.00
_cell.angle_gamma   90.00
#
_symmetry.space_group_name_H-M   'P 1'
#
loop_
_entity.id
_entity.type
_entity.pdbx_description
1 polymer ?
#
loop_
_entity_poly.entity_id
_entity_poly.type
_entity_poly.pdbx_seq_one_letter_code
_entity_poly.pdbx_strand_id
1 'polypeptide(L)'
;MGKTKQEIYEKVRNLTDGLYERSTLRDLPEFVVSPQNLIMFEQKLKQDGFNMILDLFGVDFYDNEKLKEYAGVKTRFAVIYHFLKLPQNERIRVIVPADDSTPVPSSTKLFKGADWFEREVYDLLGIKFEGHYDLRRIFLPEDFEGHPLRKDFPTKGVREYIGTKYTPKFVRLPGKDSADDPFEEGARMVVNVGPTHPATHGTFRMIFELEGEDIIGVDLEIGYLHRGVEKNGENMRWEDFIPMTDRLNYLSAYLNNMIYTEMIERWLGIWDDVPRRAKYIRVILGELSRIADHLVSIGTMAVDLGALTPFWYFFKVREEIYSVFEWAVGARLTTSGTSFGGVRRDLDEKTIQKIRYIIDELLPRALKDVDNLLTKNRIFIDRTRKIGVISADDAIEWGFTGPSLRGSGVAWDIRKVQPYGLYEEFDFEVPVATEGDVYSRYLVRMEEMVQSAKIIRQALDNLPDDGIRIKSDKLANLPTLPDKKYVYTQIEALIHHFKGIVEGVVPPYGWYYFGGEAANGELGFFGISVGKRTPWRIRIRPPCFAIYQAFRHMVLGHKLADFVAVLGSINIVAGELDR
;
A
#
# COMPACT_ATOMS: atom_id res chain seq x y z
N MET A 1 10.21 -12.17 -19.87
CA MET A 1 9.03 -12.40 -20.72
C MET A 1 8.05 -13.22 -19.90
N GLY A 2 7.03 -12.57 -19.34
CA GLY A 2 6.02 -13.23 -18.52
C GLY A 2 5.13 -14.12 -19.38
N LYS A 3 4.75 -15.29 -18.85
CA LYS A 3 3.75 -16.15 -19.47
C LYS A 3 2.45 -15.39 -19.68
N THR A 4 1.76 -15.68 -20.77
CA THR A 4 0.46 -15.05 -21.05
C THR A 4 -0.51 -15.40 -19.91
N LYS A 5 -1.42 -14.49 -19.49
CA LYS A 5 -2.37 -14.75 -18.38
C LYS A 5 -3.14 -16.06 -18.56
N GLN A 6 -3.41 -16.45 -19.81
CA GLN A 6 -4.04 -17.71 -20.19
C GLN A 6 -3.17 -18.94 -19.86
N GLU A 7 -1.86 -18.88 -20.08
CA GLU A 7 -0.93 -19.98 -19.78
C GLU A 7 -0.80 -20.21 -18.28
N ILE A 8 -0.77 -19.13 -17.49
CA ILE A 8 -0.77 -19.21 -16.02
C ILE A 8 -2.05 -19.88 -15.55
N TYR A 9 -3.19 -19.45 -16.09
CA TYR A 9 -4.50 -20.01 -15.77
C TYR A 9 -4.57 -21.51 -16.09
N GLU A 10 -4.17 -21.93 -17.29
CA GLU A 10 -4.19 -23.34 -17.69
C GLU A 10 -3.22 -24.20 -16.86
N LYS A 11 -2.03 -23.69 -16.58
CA LYS A 11 -1.04 -24.38 -15.75
C LYS A 11 -1.57 -24.64 -14.35
N VAL A 12 -2.10 -23.60 -13.70
CA VAL A 12 -2.63 -23.71 -12.33
C VAL A 12 -3.86 -24.61 -12.31
N ARG A 13 -4.72 -24.49 -13.32
CA ARG A 13 -5.89 -25.35 -13.48
C ARG A 13 -5.51 -26.83 -13.53
N ASN A 14 -4.50 -27.19 -14.30
CA ASN A 14 -4.01 -28.57 -14.39
C ASN A 14 -3.36 -29.03 -13.08
N LEU A 15 -2.66 -28.15 -12.37
CA LEU A 15 -1.99 -28.46 -11.10
C LEU A 15 -2.99 -28.71 -9.95
N THR A 16 -4.10 -27.97 -9.98
CA THR A 16 -5.12 -27.93 -8.93
C THR A 16 -6.41 -28.64 -9.30
N ASP A 17 -6.37 -29.48 -10.34
CA ASP A 17 -7.55 -30.19 -10.82
C ASP A 17 -8.22 -30.99 -9.69
N GLY A 18 -9.54 -30.86 -9.58
CA GLY A 18 -10.36 -31.41 -8.50
C GLY A 18 -10.37 -30.65 -7.17
N LEU A 19 -9.59 -29.57 -7.00
CA LEU A 19 -9.55 -28.79 -5.74
C LEU A 19 -10.36 -27.49 -5.77
N TYR A 20 -10.75 -27.01 -6.96
CA TYR A 20 -11.52 -25.78 -7.14
C TYR A 20 -12.94 -26.09 -7.67
N GLU A 21 -13.93 -25.29 -7.27
CA GLU A 21 -15.33 -25.43 -7.73
C GLU A 21 -15.56 -24.71 -9.07
N ARG A 22 -14.95 -23.54 -9.22
CA ARG A 22 -15.05 -22.70 -10.42
C ARG A 22 -13.74 -22.01 -10.69
N SER A 23 -13.36 -21.92 -11.96
CA SER A 23 -12.20 -21.16 -12.40
C SER A 23 -12.64 -20.16 -13.48
N THR A 24 -12.22 -18.91 -13.36
CA THR A 24 -12.54 -17.84 -14.31
C THR A 24 -11.31 -17.00 -14.59
N LEU A 25 -11.09 -16.64 -15.85
CA LEU A 25 -10.03 -15.70 -16.23
C LEU A 25 -10.65 -14.32 -16.45
N ARG A 26 -10.26 -13.34 -15.62
CA ARG A 26 -10.70 -11.94 -15.71
C ARG A 26 -9.51 -11.00 -15.77
N ASP A 27 -9.42 -10.05 -14.83
CA ASP A 27 -8.24 -9.22 -14.61
C ASP A 27 -7.06 -10.09 -14.13
N LEU A 28 -7.34 -11.02 -13.23
CA LEU A 28 -6.45 -12.09 -12.77
C LEU A 28 -7.09 -13.48 -13.03
N PRO A 29 -6.29 -14.55 -13.11
CA PRO A 29 -6.77 -15.92 -12.94
C PRO A 29 -7.44 -16.09 -11.57
N GLU A 30 -8.72 -16.48 -11.56
CA GLU A 30 -9.52 -16.64 -10.35
C GLU A 30 -9.92 -18.10 -10.15
N PHE A 31 -9.80 -18.57 -8.91
CA PHE A 31 -10.21 -19.91 -8.50
C PHE A 31 -11.09 -19.82 -7.26
N VAL A 32 -12.30 -20.37 -7.35
CA VAL A 32 -13.19 -20.52 -6.19
C VAL A 32 -12.89 -21.86 -5.54
N VAL A 33 -12.48 -21.85 -4.28
CA VAL A 33 -12.01 -23.03 -3.55
C VAL A 33 -12.82 -23.15 -2.26
N SER A 34 -13.34 -24.35 -1.96
CA SER A 34 -14.04 -24.58 -0.71
C SER A 34 -13.09 -24.48 0.49
N PRO A 35 -13.55 -24.04 1.68
CA PRO A 35 -12.69 -23.89 2.86
C PRO A 35 -11.88 -25.16 3.20
N GLN A 36 -12.47 -26.33 3.03
CA GLN A 36 -11.82 -27.63 3.33
C GLN A 36 -10.62 -27.93 2.43
N ASN A 37 -10.67 -27.46 1.18
CA ASN A 37 -9.62 -27.71 0.19
C ASN A 37 -8.54 -26.62 0.17
N LEU A 38 -8.73 -25.52 0.92
CA LEU A 38 -7.86 -24.34 0.89
C LEU A 38 -6.40 -24.69 1.19
N ILE A 39 -6.13 -25.38 2.31
CA ILE A 39 -4.76 -25.72 2.72
C ILE A 39 -4.06 -26.59 1.65
N MET A 40 -4.78 -27.57 1.08
CA MET A 40 -4.23 -28.43 0.04
C MET A 40 -3.93 -27.66 -1.25
N PHE A 41 -4.79 -26.71 -1.60
CA PHE A 41 -4.60 -25.83 -2.74
C PHE A 41 -3.38 -24.93 -2.54
N GLU A 42 -3.27 -24.30 -1.38
CA GLU A 42 -2.14 -23.43 -1.01
C GLU A 42 -0.81 -24.17 -0.95
N GLN A 43 -0.78 -25.41 -0.43
CA GLN A 43 0.42 -26.25 -0.45
C GLN A 43 0.91 -26.52 -1.87
N LYS A 44 0.00 -26.83 -2.79
CA LYS A 44 0.33 -27.03 -4.21
C LYS A 44 0.82 -25.72 -4.85
N LEU A 45 0.22 -24.59 -4.52
CA LEU A 45 0.68 -23.28 -4.98
C LEU A 45 2.10 -22.99 -4.48
N LYS A 46 2.39 -23.25 -3.19
CA LYS A 46 3.72 -23.05 -2.61
C LYS A 46 4.76 -23.97 -3.28
N GLN A 47 4.39 -25.21 -3.61
CA GLN A 47 5.24 -26.13 -4.38
C GLN A 47 5.51 -25.66 -5.81
N ASP A 48 4.56 -24.98 -6.46
CA ASP A 48 4.78 -24.40 -7.80
C ASP A 48 5.66 -23.14 -7.76
N GLY A 49 5.85 -22.55 -6.57
CA GLY A 49 6.66 -21.36 -6.34
C GLY A 49 5.87 -20.07 -6.13
N PHE A 50 4.58 -20.14 -5.77
CA PHE A 50 3.87 -18.98 -5.22
C PHE A 50 4.33 -18.75 -3.78
N ASN A 51 5.21 -17.76 -3.61
CA ASN A 51 5.94 -17.58 -2.36
C ASN A 51 5.36 -16.47 -1.48
N MET A 52 4.48 -15.62 -2.01
CA MET A 52 4.00 -14.40 -1.34
C MET A 52 2.48 -14.27 -1.38
N ILE A 53 1.89 -13.92 -0.24
CA ILE A 53 0.53 -13.36 -0.17
C ILE A 53 0.67 -11.84 -0.28
N LEU A 54 0.08 -11.28 -1.34
CA LEU A 54 0.12 -9.83 -1.61
C LEU A 54 -0.96 -9.07 -0.83
N ASP A 55 -2.17 -9.61 -0.80
CA ASP A 55 -3.32 -9.10 -0.04
C ASP A 55 -4.25 -10.26 0.35
N LEU A 56 -4.96 -10.09 1.47
CA LEU A 56 -6.02 -10.98 1.91
C LEU A 56 -7.11 -10.13 2.57
N PHE A 57 -8.34 -10.25 2.08
CA PHE A 57 -9.47 -9.48 2.58
C PHE A 57 -10.79 -10.22 2.40
N GLY A 58 -11.75 -9.99 3.28
CA GLY A 58 -13.11 -10.52 3.14
C GLY A 58 -13.99 -9.62 2.28
N VAL A 59 -15.11 -10.12 1.77
CA VAL A 59 -16.16 -9.38 1.05
C VAL A 59 -17.50 -9.80 1.61
N ASP A 60 -18.36 -8.82 1.94
CA ASP A 60 -19.77 -9.06 2.30
C ASP A 60 -20.65 -8.80 1.07
N PHE A 61 -21.28 -9.86 0.57
CA PHE A 61 -22.22 -9.79 -0.56
C PHE A 61 -23.65 -9.47 -0.11
N TYR A 62 -23.94 -9.59 1.19
CA TYR A 62 -25.28 -9.42 1.78
C TYR A 62 -26.35 -10.16 0.96
N ASP A 63 -27.35 -9.45 0.41
CA ASP A 63 -28.45 -10.00 -0.39
C ASP A 63 -28.25 -9.88 -1.92
N ASN A 64 -27.06 -9.48 -2.38
CA ASN A 64 -26.83 -9.26 -3.82
C ASN A 64 -26.54 -10.57 -4.56
N GLU A 65 -27.59 -11.27 -5.00
CA GLU A 65 -27.49 -12.56 -5.71
C GLU A 65 -26.67 -12.47 -7.01
N LYS A 66 -26.78 -11.37 -7.75
CA LYS A 66 -25.99 -11.19 -8.99
C LYS A 66 -24.49 -11.16 -8.70
N LEU A 67 -24.10 -10.55 -7.57
CA LEU A 67 -22.69 -10.43 -7.20
C LEU A 67 -22.15 -11.76 -6.66
N LYS A 68 -23.00 -12.52 -5.96
CA LYS A 68 -22.74 -13.90 -5.55
C LYS A 68 -22.52 -14.81 -6.76
N GLU A 69 -23.41 -14.75 -7.74
CA GLU A 69 -23.27 -15.50 -9.01
C GLU A 69 -22.01 -15.09 -9.79
N TYR A 70 -21.70 -13.78 -9.80
CA TYR A 70 -20.47 -13.25 -10.40
C TYR A 70 -19.22 -13.80 -9.70
N ALA A 71 -19.19 -13.81 -8.36
CA ALA A 71 -18.09 -14.40 -7.60
C ALA A 71 -18.04 -15.94 -7.68
N GLY A 72 -19.12 -16.59 -8.11
CA GLY A 72 -19.26 -18.04 -8.07
C GLY A 72 -19.47 -18.59 -6.65
N VAL A 73 -19.98 -17.76 -5.74
CA VAL A 73 -20.15 -18.06 -4.32
C VAL A 73 -21.63 -18.05 -3.97
N LYS A 74 -22.09 -18.96 -3.11
CA LYS A 74 -23.48 -18.99 -2.60
C LYS A 74 -23.65 -18.35 -1.22
N THR A 75 -22.54 -18.21 -0.48
CA THR A 75 -22.50 -17.74 0.91
C THR A 75 -22.61 -16.22 1.00
N ARG A 76 -22.85 -15.70 2.21
CA ARG A 76 -22.93 -14.24 2.43
C ARG A 76 -21.56 -13.59 2.32
N PHE A 77 -20.52 -14.24 2.83
CA PHE A 77 -19.16 -13.73 2.83
C PHE A 77 -18.27 -14.54 1.88
N ALA A 78 -17.17 -13.92 1.44
CA ALA A 78 -16.03 -14.65 0.90
C ALA A 78 -14.73 -14.00 1.34
N VAL A 79 -13.69 -14.80 1.52
CA VAL A 79 -12.32 -14.34 1.74
C VAL A 79 -11.57 -14.45 0.41
N ILE A 80 -10.95 -13.36 -0.01
CA ILE A 80 -10.19 -13.27 -1.26
C ILE A 80 -8.71 -13.18 -0.91
N TYR A 81 -7.93 -14.08 -1.49
CA TYR A 81 -6.47 -14.15 -1.36
C TYR A 81 -5.84 -13.75 -2.70
N HIS A 82 -4.89 -12.84 -2.68
CA HIS A 82 -4.05 -12.51 -3.83
C HIS A 82 -2.65 -13.08 -3.61
N PHE A 83 -2.28 -14.07 -4.42
CA PHE A 83 -0.95 -14.67 -4.40
C PHE A 83 -0.09 -14.07 -5.50
N LEU A 84 1.19 -13.88 -5.19
CA LEU A 84 2.21 -13.42 -6.12
C LEU A 84 3.37 -14.43 -6.18
N LYS A 85 3.78 -14.73 -7.40
CA LYS A 85 4.96 -15.52 -7.71
C LYS A 85 6.11 -14.62 -8.11
N LEU A 86 7.12 -14.57 -7.25
CA LEU A 86 8.39 -13.91 -7.52
C LEU A 86 9.40 -14.96 -8.00
N PRO A 87 10.22 -14.68 -9.04
CA PRO A 87 10.32 -13.43 -9.82
C PRO A 87 9.42 -13.34 -11.07
N GLN A 88 8.59 -14.34 -11.39
CA GLN A 88 7.89 -14.43 -12.69
C GLN A 88 6.68 -13.50 -12.88
N ASN A 89 6.28 -12.73 -11.85
CA ASN A 89 5.08 -11.88 -11.84
C ASN A 89 3.78 -12.63 -12.21
N GLU A 90 3.62 -13.84 -11.72
CA GLU A 90 2.36 -14.56 -11.85
C GLU A 90 1.49 -14.20 -10.65
N ARG A 91 0.30 -13.64 -10.91
CA ARG A 91 -0.66 -13.24 -9.89
C ARG A 91 -1.90 -14.11 -9.98
N ILE A 92 -2.38 -14.61 -8.85
CA ILE A 92 -3.57 -15.46 -8.77
C ILE A 92 -4.50 -14.93 -7.69
N ARG A 93 -5.80 -14.99 -7.97
CA ARG A 93 -6.85 -14.72 -7.00
C ARG A 93 -7.52 -16.02 -6.59
N VAL A 94 -7.56 -16.30 -5.29
CA VAL A 94 -8.32 -17.42 -4.72
C VAL A 94 -9.48 -16.85 -3.92
N ILE A 95 -10.68 -17.34 -4.18
CA ILE A 95 -11.92 -16.90 -3.53
C ILE A 95 -12.44 -18.06 -2.71
N VAL A 96 -12.57 -17.85 -1.40
CA VAL A 96 -13.01 -18.86 -0.46
C VAL A 96 -14.37 -18.42 0.08
N PRO A 97 -15.46 -19.15 -0.20
CA PRO A 97 -16.76 -18.84 0.37
C PRO A 97 -16.72 -19.06 1.88
N ALA A 98 -17.25 -18.10 2.65
CA ALA A 98 -17.29 -18.14 4.10
C ALA A 98 -18.68 -17.75 4.62
N ASP A 99 -19.08 -18.33 5.74
CA ASP A 99 -20.31 -18.00 6.46
C ASP A 99 -20.01 -17.77 7.95
N ASP A 100 -20.92 -17.12 8.67
CA ASP A 100 -20.77 -16.85 10.11
C ASP A 100 -20.57 -18.11 10.96
N SER A 101 -21.10 -19.25 10.50
CA SER A 101 -21.03 -20.54 11.20
C SER A 101 -19.84 -21.40 10.83
N THR A 102 -19.24 -21.19 9.66
CA THR A 102 -18.21 -22.07 9.11
C THR A 102 -16.86 -21.36 9.15
N PRO A 103 -15.93 -21.77 10.03
CA PRO A 103 -14.61 -21.17 10.07
C PRO A 103 -13.81 -21.51 8.81
N VAL A 104 -12.98 -20.58 8.38
CA VAL A 104 -12.03 -20.78 7.28
C VAL A 104 -10.71 -21.28 7.87
N PRO A 105 -10.04 -22.31 7.31
CA PRO A 105 -8.72 -22.70 7.80
C PRO A 105 -7.69 -21.58 7.64
N SER A 106 -6.85 -21.37 8.65
CA SER A 106 -5.81 -20.33 8.64
C SER A 106 -4.63 -20.71 7.74
N SER A 107 -4.20 -19.77 6.90
CA SER A 107 -3.05 -19.89 5.99
C SER A 107 -1.73 -19.52 6.69
N THR A 108 -1.76 -19.06 7.94
CA THR A 108 -0.58 -18.60 8.72
C THR A 108 0.52 -19.65 8.87
N LYS A 109 0.18 -20.94 8.85
CA LYS A 109 1.16 -22.04 8.88
C LYS A 109 1.96 -22.18 7.59
N LEU A 110 1.40 -21.77 6.46
CA LEU A 110 2.04 -21.84 5.15
C LEU A 110 2.70 -20.52 4.76
N PHE A 111 2.05 -19.40 5.08
CA PHE A 111 2.50 -18.06 4.73
C PHE A 111 2.47 -17.16 5.97
N LYS A 112 3.65 -16.71 6.43
CA LYS A 112 3.78 -15.86 7.62
C LYS A 112 3.03 -14.53 7.48
N GLY A 113 3.01 -13.98 6.26
CA GLY A 113 2.28 -12.74 5.93
C GLY A 113 0.78 -12.79 6.17
N ALA A 114 0.14 -13.97 6.27
CA ALA A 114 -1.31 -14.07 6.48
C ALA A 114 -1.80 -13.55 7.85
N ASP A 115 -0.92 -13.51 8.88
CA ASP A 115 -1.33 -13.26 10.28
C ASP A 115 -2.11 -11.94 10.48
N TRP A 116 -1.61 -10.79 10.01
CA TRP A 116 -2.35 -9.53 10.18
C TRP A 116 -3.57 -9.41 9.27
N PHE A 117 -3.51 -9.94 8.05
CA PHE A 117 -4.64 -9.87 7.13
C PHE A 117 -5.82 -10.74 7.61
N GLU A 118 -5.57 -11.95 8.13
CA GLU A 118 -6.63 -12.79 8.72
C GLU A 118 -7.25 -12.13 9.96
N ARG A 119 -6.43 -11.51 10.82
CA ARG A 119 -6.91 -10.71 11.97
C ARG A 119 -7.76 -9.52 11.55
N GLU A 120 -7.38 -8.82 10.48
CA GLU A 120 -8.17 -7.71 9.95
C GLU A 120 -9.56 -8.17 9.47
N VAL A 121 -9.63 -9.29 8.74
CA VAL A 121 -10.91 -9.85 8.29
C VAL A 121 -11.76 -10.27 9.48
N TYR A 122 -11.16 -10.89 10.50
CA TYR A 122 -11.86 -11.23 11.74
C TYR A 122 -12.40 -9.98 12.45
N ASP A 123 -11.58 -8.94 12.60
CA ASP A 123 -11.99 -7.73 13.32
C ASP A 123 -13.10 -6.97 12.61
N LEU A 124 -12.97 -6.79 11.29
CA LEU A 124 -13.86 -5.92 10.53
C LEU A 124 -15.11 -6.63 9.96
N LEU A 125 -15.04 -7.94 9.73
CA LEU A 125 -16.14 -8.73 9.16
C LEU A 125 -16.58 -9.90 10.07
N GLY A 126 -15.83 -10.28 11.10
CA GLY A 126 -16.22 -11.35 12.03
C GLY A 126 -16.03 -12.77 11.50
N ILE A 127 -15.31 -12.95 10.40
CA ILE A 127 -15.03 -14.28 9.83
C ILE A 127 -13.95 -14.95 10.69
N LYS A 128 -14.25 -16.13 11.22
CA LYS A 128 -13.33 -16.87 12.10
C LYS A 128 -12.37 -17.73 11.30
N PHE A 129 -11.10 -17.75 11.72
CA PHE A 129 -10.07 -18.60 11.15
C PHE A 129 -9.68 -19.73 12.10
N GLU A 130 -9.76 -20.98 11.65
CA GLU A 130 -9.38 -22.16 12.44
C GLU A 130 -7.87 -22.41 12.35
N GLY A 131 -7.22 -22.58 13.51
CA GLY A 131 -5.79 -22.87 13.59
C GLY A 131 -4.87 -21.64 13.56
N HIS A 132 -5.42 -20.43 13.67
CA HIS A 132 -4.67 -19.18 13.76
C HIS A 132 -3.99 -19.01 15.14
N TYR A 133 -2.74 -18.52 15.17
CA TYR A 133 -1.95 -18.34 16.42
C TYR A 133 -2.49 -17.23 17.33
N ASP A 134 -2.92 -16.11 16.75
CA ASP A 134 -3.46 -14.97 17.50
C ASP A 134 -4.65 -14.27 16.83
N LEU A 135 -5.88 -14.77 17.04
CA LEU A 135 -7.09 -14.19 16.46
C LEU A 135 -7.69 -13.06 17.32
N ARG A 136 -6.87 -12.08 17.73
CA ARG A 136 -7.34 -10.87 18.42
C ARG A 136 -7.73 -9.79 17.40
N ARG A 137 -8.66 -8.91 17.80
CA ARG A 137 -8.94 -7.66 17.07
C ARG A 137 -7.65 -6.87 16.88
N ILE A 138 -7.54 -6.13 15.78
CA ILE A 138 -6.31 -5.43 15.40
C ILE A 138 -6.48 -3.91 15.34
N PHE A 139 -7.64 -3.44 14.85
CA PHE A 139 -7.97 -2.02 14.77
C PHE A 139 -8.94 -1.59 15.86
N LEU A 140 -9.91 -2.45 16.18
CA LEU A 140 -10.93 -2.14 17.16
C LEU A 140 -10.53 -2.66 18.55
N PRO A 141 -10.87 -1.94 19.63
CA PRO A 141 -10.63 -2.42 20.99
C PRO A 141 -11.36 -3.74 21.27
N GLU A 142 -10.86 -4.53 22.23
CA GLU A 142 -11.39 -5.87 22.51
C GLU A 142 -12.87 -5.87 22.91
N ASP A 143 -13.32 -4.85 23.64
CA ASP A 143 -14.71 -4.75 24.10
C ASP A 143 -15.67 -4.23 23.02
N PHE A 144 -15.21 -3.99 21.78
CA PHE A 144 -16.05 -3.36 20.76
C PHE A 144 -17.09 -4.36 20.28
N GLU A 145 -18.36 -3.97 20.32
CA GLU A 145 -19.47 -4.81 19.87
C GLU A 145 -19.78 -4.53 18.40
N GLY A 146 -19.59 -5.54 17.54
CA GLY A 146 -19.90 -5.48 16.11
C GLY A 146 -18.68 -5.46 15.19
N HIS A 147 -18.99 -5.29 13.89
CA HIS A 147 -18.07 -5.42 12.77
C HIS A 147 -18.38 -4.35 11.70
N PRO A 148 -17.60 -3.24 11.63
CA PRO A 148 -17.95 -2.06 10.85
C PRO A 148 -18.04 -2.27 9.33
N LEU A 149 -17.30 -3.24 8.77
CA LEU A 149 -17.32 -3.48 7.32
C LEU A 149 -18.51 -4.32 6.86
N ARG A 150 -19.27 -4.94 7.77
CA ARG A 150 -20.50 -5.64 7.36
C ARG A 150 -21.56 -4.64 6.86
N LYS A 151 -22.40 -5.08 5.93
CA LYS A 151 -23.42 -4.20 5.29
C LYS A 151 -24.61 -3.86 6.19
N ASP A 152 -24.86 -4.69 7.19
CA ASP A 152 -25.85 -4.54 8.27
C ASP A 152 -25.41 -3.55 9.36
N PHE A 153 -24.12 -3.21 9.45
CA PHE A 153 -23.65 -2.26 10.46
C PHE A 153 -24.04 -0.81 10.10
N PRO A 154 -24.62 -0.03 11.04
CA PRO A 154 -25.10 1.32 10.75
C PRO A 154 -23.96 2.30 10.44
N THR A 155 -24.09 3.03 9.34
CA THR A 155 -23.07 4.00 8.86
C THR A 155 -22.80 5.15 9.84
N LYS A 156 -23.76 5.51 10.69
CA LYS A 156 -23.61 6.59 11.69
C LYS A 156 -22.82 6.15 12.93
N GLY A 157 -22.39 4.90 13.01
CA GLY A 157 -21.70 4.33 14.18
C GLY A 157 -22.61 4.25 15.42
N VAL A 158 -22.07 3.64 16.48
CA VAL A 158 -22.69 3.64 17.82
C VAL A 158 -22.22 4.90 18.56
N ARG A 159 -23.07 5.49 19.41
CA ARG A 159 -22.72 6.65 20.27
C ARG A 159 -21.42 6.35 21.04
N GLU A 160 -20.50 7.32 21.02
CA GLU A 160 -19.21 7.37 21.77
C GLU A 160 -18.83 6.08 22.49
N TYR A 161 -18.00 5.28 21.83
CA TYR A 161 -17.43 4.09 22.43
C TYR A 161 -16.15 4.46 23.20
N ILE A 162 -16.15 4.20 24.52
CA ILE A 162 -15.03 4.46 25.45
C ILE A 162 -14.43 3.12 25.92
N GLY A 163 -14.25 2.16 25.02
CA GLY A 163 -13.56 0.92 25.36
C GLY A 163 -12.05 1.07 25.17
N THR A 164 -11.29 0.73 26.21
CA THR A 164 -9.83 0.85 26.26
C THR A 164 -9.13 -0.47 26.55
N LYS A 165 -9.88 -1.57 26.61
CA LYS A 165 -9.29 -2.86 26.97
C LYS A 165 -8.44 -3.39 25.83
N TYR A 166 -7.18 -3.60 26.18
CA TYR A 166 -6.17 -4.21 25.34
C TYR A 166 -5.35 -5.14 26.23
N THR A 167 -5.35 -6.44 25.90
CA THR A 167 -4.58 -7.43 26.65
C THR A 167 -3.33 -7.77 25.85
N PRO A 168 -2.12 -7.34 26.27
CA PRO A 168 -0.92 -7.57 25.49
C PRO A 168 -0.58 -9.06 25.39
N LYS A 169 -0.17 -9.51 24.20
CA LYS A 169 0.28 -10.90 23.97
C LYS A 169 1.63 -10.86 23.26
N PHE A 170 2.67 -11.10 24.04
CA PHE A 170 4.04 -11.01 23.55
C PHE A 170 4.38 -12.16 22.61
N VAL A 171 4.91 -11.83 21.44
CA VAL A 171 5.68 -12.77 20.62
C VAL A 171 7.11 -12.76 21.17
N ARG A 172 7.54 -13.89 21.74
CA ARG A 172 8.83 -14.03 22.42
C ARG A 172 9.87 -14.71 21.53
N LEU A 173 11.14 -14.52 21.89
CA LEU A 173 12.24 -15.29 21.33
C LEU A 173 12.07 -16.80 21.63
N PRO A 174 12.38 -17.69 20.66
CA PRO A 174 12.32 -19.13 20.86
C PRO A 174 13.15 -19.57 22.08
N GLY A 175 12.52 -20.32 23.01
CA GLY A 175 13.18 -20.82 24.23
C GLY A 175 13.07 -19.90 25.45
N LYS A 176 12.39 -18.75 25.36
CA LYS A 176 12.07 -17.86 26.50
C LYS A 176 10.57 -17.81 26.83
N ASP A 177 9.84 -18.85 26.44
CA ASP A 177 8.37 -18.90 26.52
C ASP A 177 7.84 -19.03 27.95
N SER A 178 8.54 -19.75 28.81
CA SER A 178 8.27 -19.92 30.24
C SER A 178 9.08 -18.94 31.09
N ALA A 179 8.44 -18.38 32.11
CA ALA A 179 9.15 -17.82 33.26
C ALA A 179 9.47 -18.99 34.19
N ASP A 180 10.52 -19.75 33.90
CA ASP A 180 10.83 -21.01 34.60
C ASP A 180 11.51 -20.82 35.97
N ASP A 181 11.53 -19.61 36.53
CA ASP A 181 11.98 -19.43 37.92
C ASP A 181 11.13 -18.42 38.72
N PRO A 182 10.32 -18.88 39.69
CA PRO A 182 9.56 -18.03 40.61
C PRO A 182 10.45 -17.13 41.50
N PHE A 183 11.77 -17.34 41.52
CA PHE A 183 12.72 -16.48 42.23
C PHE A 183 13.35 -15.36 41.33
N GLU A 184 13.02 -15.32 40.03
CA GLU A 184 13.36 -14.25 39.08
C GLU A 184 12.24 -13.21 38.90
N GLU A 185 11.35 -13.04 39.88
CA GLU A 185 10.38 -11.93 39.91
C GLU A 185 11.13 -10.58 40.05
N GLY A 186 11.57 -10.04 38.90
CA GLY A 186 12.30 -8.79 38.78
C GLY A 186 13.16 -8.67 37.51
N ALA A 187 13.41 -9.76 36.76
CA ALA A 187 14.29 -9.74 35.59
C ALA A 187 13.64 -9.15 34.33
N ARG A 188 12.31 -9.30 34.17
CA ARG A 188 11.59 -8.86 32.97
C ARG A 188 10.82 -7.57 33.22
N MET A 189 11.16 -6.53 32.48
CA MET A 189 10.48 -5.24 32.53
C MET A 189 9.62 -5.05 31.28
N VAL A 190 8.35 -4.69 31.46
CA VAL A 190 7.48 -4.32 30.35
C VAL A 190 7.53 -2.80 30.16
N VAL A 191 8.00 -2.36 29.00
CA VAL A 191 8.06 -0.95 28.62
C VAL A 191 7.08 -0.67 27.50
N ASN A 192 6.21 0.30 27.72
CA ASN A 192 5.26 0.76 26.74
C ASN A 192 5.78 2.01 26.03
N VAL A 193 5.98 1.92 24.71
CA VAL A 193 6.42 3.02 23.86
C VAL A 193 5.26 3.40 22.92
N GLY A 194 4.65 4.56 23.19
CA GLY A 194 3.49 5.06 22.45
C GLY A 194 2.24 5.21 23.33
N PRO A 195 1.10 5.68 22.77
CA PRO A 195 0.90 6.04 21.36
C PRO A 195 1.59 7.35 20.94
N THR A 196 2.01 8.17 21.92
CA THR A 196 2.70 9.44 21.67
C THR A 196 4.17 9.31 22.07
N HIS A 197 5.06 9.18 21.08
CA HIS A 197 6.51 9.22 21.30
C HIS A 197 7.19 9.90 20.09
N PRO A 198 8.27 10.68 20.26
CA PRO A 198 8.92 11.36 19.14
C PRO A 198 9.37 10.42 18.02
N ALA A 199 9.90 9.24 18.38
CA ALA A 199 10.36 8.24 17.42
C ALA A 199 9.25 7.49 16.68
N THR A 200 7.98 7.56 17.11
CA THR A 200 6.90 6.83 16.43
C THR A 200 6.32 7.59 15.23
N HIS A 201 6.68 8.87 15.02
CA HIS A 201 6.26 9.70 13.87
C HIS A 201 4.78 9.53 13.47
N GLY A 202 3.92 9.29 14.45
CA GLY A 202 2.58 8.77 14.27
C GLY A 202 2.05 8.14 15.57
N THR A 203 0.82 7.61 15.49
CA THR A 203 0.10 7.05 16.64
C THR A 203 0.01 5.53 16.50
N PHE A 204 0.98 4.83 17.05
CA PHE A 204 0.93 3.39 17.27
C PHE A 204 1.69 3.09 18.55
N ARG A 205 1.37 1.96 19.17
CA ARG A 205 1.88 1.60 20.48
C ARG A 205 2.62 0.28 20.39
N MET A 206 3.85 0.28 20.88
CA MET A 206 4.74 -0.87 20.91
C MET A 206 4.99 -1.23 22.37
N ILE A 207 4.68 -2.46 22.75
CA ILE A 207 4.88 -2.94 24.11
C ILE A 207 6.03 -3.94 24.05
N PHE A 208 7.12 -3.59 24.71
CA PHE A 208 8.34 -4.39 24.75
C PHE A 208 8.45 -5.11 26.10
N GLU A 209 8.77 -6.39 26.06
CA GLU A 209 9.23 -7.18 27.21
C GLU A 209 10.76 -7.26 27.15
N LEU A 210 11.43 -6.67 28.13
CA LEU A 210 12.88 -6.49 28.18
C LEU A 210 13.52 -7.36 29.26
N GLU A 211 14.72 -7.87 28.99
CA GLU A 211 15.67 -8.38 30.00
C GLU A 211 16.87 -7.45 30.03
N GLY A 212 16.95 -6.60 31.06
CA GLY A 212 17.91 -5.50 31.05
C GLY A 212 17.66 -4.53 29.87
N GLU A 213 18.52 -4.56 28.85
CA GLU A 213 18.41 -3.73 27.64
C GLU A 213 17.88 -4.48 26.41
N ASP A 214 17.88 -5.82 26.46
CA ASP A 214 17.61 -6.67 25.29
C ASP A 214 16.12 -6.99 25.18
N ILE A 215 15.59 -6.92 23.96
CA ILE A 215 14.19 -7.14 23.68
C ILE A 215 13.92 -8.64 23.54
N ILE A 216 13.19 -9.22 24.50
CA ILE A 216 12.77 -10.63 24.47
C ILE A 216 11.43 -10.80 23.76
N GLY A 217 10.51 -9.85 23.98
CA GLY A 217 9.13 -9.95 23.53
C GLY A 217 8.62 -8.63 22.98
N VAL A 218 7.81 -8.69 21.94
CA VAL A 218 7.19 -7.52 21.32
C VAL A 218 5.72 -7.79 21.08
N ASP A 219 4.88 -6.82 21.42
CA ASP A 219 3.48 -6.75 20.98
C ASP A 219 3.22 -5.38 20.34
N LEU A 220 2.44 -5.37 19.26
CA LEU A 220 2.19 -4.20 18.42
C LEU A 220 0.70 -3.91 18.41
N GLU A 221 0.34 -2.71 18.84
CA GLU A 221 -1.03 -2.20 18.86
C GLU A 221 -1.15 -1.03 17.87
N ILE A 222 -2.05 -1.20 16.89
CA ILE A 222 -2.34 -0.24 15.81
C ILE A 222 -3.83 0.12 15.83
N GLY A 223 -4.28 0.99 14.92
CA GLY A 223 -5.69 1.39 14.82
C GLY A 223 -6.06 2.70 15.49
N TYR A 224 -5.11 3.39 16.13
CA TYR A 224 -5.34 4.72 16.70
C TYR A 224 -5.72 5.77 15.64
N LEU A 225 -5.30 5.58 14.38
CA LEU A 225 -5.65 6.44 13.25
C LEU A 225 -6.60 5.76 12.26
N HIS A 226 -7.26 4.66 12.65
CA HIS A 226 -8.24 4.00 11.80
C HIS A 226 -9.48 4.89 11.64
N ARG A 227 -9.73 5.34 10.42
CA ARG A 227 -10.87 6.24 10.11
C ARG A 227 -11.97 5.53 9.34
N GLY A 228 -11.82 4.24 9.07
CA GLY A 228 -12.74 3.48 8.24
C GLY A 228 -12.79 4.03 6.82
N VAL A 229 -11.64 4.37 6.22
CA VAL A 229 -11.59 4.96 4.87
C VAL A 229 -12.26 4.06 3.83
N GLU A 230 -12.10 2.74 3.94
CA GLU A 230 -12.77 1.78 3.04
C GLU A 230 -14.30 1.87 3.16
N LYS A 231 -14.84 1.95 4.39
CA LYS A 231 -16.28 2.07 4.65
C LYS A 231 -16.84 3.42 4.20
N ASN A 232 -16.07 4.49 4.38
CA ASN A 232 -16.41 5.81 3.87
C ASN A 232 -16.45 5.81 2.34
N GLY A 233 -15.50 5.12 1.70
CA GLY A 233 -15.46 4.92 0.26
C GLY A 233 -16.75 4.31 -0.31
N GLU A 234 -17.36 3.34 0.38
CA GLU A 234 -18.65 2.73 -0.01
C GLU A 234 -19.82 3.73 -0.11
N ASN A 235 -19.73 4.85 0.63
CA ASN A 235 -20.75 5.90 0.66
C ASN A 235 -20.41 7.11 -0.22
N MET A 236 -19.19 7.16 -0.77
CA MET A 236 -18.72 8.21 -1.66
C MET A 236 -18.86 7.78 -3.12
N ARG A 237 -18.91 8.75 -4.03
CA ARG A 237 -18.78 8.45 -5.47
C ARG A 237 -17.33 8.14 -5.81
N TRP A 238 -17.12 7.47 -6.94
CA TRP A 238 -15.77 7.11 -7.39
C TRP A 238 -14.84 8.33 -7.53
N GLU A 239 -15.32 9.49 -8.00
CA GLU A 239 -14.52 10.72 -8.03
C GLU A 239 -14.28 11.33 -6.65
N ASP A 240 -15.29 11.32 -5.79
CA ASP A 240 -15.23 11.93 -4.46
C ASP A 240 -14.30 11.16 -3.51
N PHE A 241 -13.89 9.95 -3.90
CA PHE A 241 -12.91 9.15 -3.17
C PHE A 241 -11.45 9.58 -3.42
N ILE A 242 -11.14 10.32 -4.50
CA ILE A 242 -9.77 10.77 -4.81
C ILE A 242 -9.12 11.55 -3.64
N PRO A 243 -9.80 12.48 -2.96
CA PRO A 243 -9.22 13.15 -1.79
C PRO A 243 -8.98 12.23 -0.58
N MET A 244 -9.59 11.04 -0.52
CA MET A 244 -9.30 10.05 0.51
C MET A 244 -7.97 9.34 0.23
N THR A 245 -7.63 9.11 -1.05
CA THR A 245 -6.36 8.48 -1.42
C THR A 245 -5.14 9.37 -1.11
N ASP A 246 -5.30 10.70 -1.16
CA ASP A 246 -4.29 11.66 -0.67
C ASP A 246 -3.96 11.50 0.82
N ARG A 247 -4.91 11.00 1.63
CA ARG A 247 -4.82 10.95 3.09
C ARG A 247 -4.32 9.61 3.64
N LEU A 248 -3.98 8.68 2.74
CA LEU A 248 -3.35 7.39 3.08
C LEU A 248 -1.87 7.66 3.41
N ASN A 249 -0.99 7.58 2.42
CA ASN A 249 0.33 8.16 2.52
C ASN A 249 0.27 9.65 2.13
N TYR A 250 0.21 10.52 3.14
CA TYR A 250 0.13 11.97 2.95
C TYR A 250 1.46 12.62 2.52
N LEU A 251 2.58 11.87 2.50
CA LEU A 251 3.86 12.33 1.96
C LEU A 251 3.92 12.16 0.44
N SER A 252 3.38 11.04 -0.07
CA SER A 252 3.35 10.69 -1.49
C SER A 252 1.93 10.70 -2.08
N ALA A 253 1.13 11.69 -1.69
CA ALA A 253 -0.30 11.79 -2.01
C ALA A 253 -0.60 11.68 -3.53
N TYR A 254 0.24 12.27 -4.39
CA TYR A 254 0.05 12.22 -5.84
C TYR A 254 0.21 10.80 -6.42
N LEU A 255 1.13 9.99 -5.89
CA LEU A 255 1.31 8.59 -6.33
C LEU A 255 0.06 7.76 -6.01
N ASN A 256 -0.53 7.94 -4.83
CA ASN A 256 -1.76 7.23 -4.46
C ASN A 256 -2.90 7.56 -5.43
N ASN A 257 -3.05 8.84 -5.77
CA ASN A 257 -4.06 9.29 -6.73
C ASN A 257 -3.81 8.75 -8.14
N MET A 258 -2.54 8.72 -8.57
CA MET A 258 -2.16 8.18 -9.87
C MET A 258 -2.55 6.71 -9.99
N ILE A 259 -2.21 5.89 -8.98
CA ILE A 259 -2.51 4.46 -8.98
C ILE A 259 -4.04 4.22 -8.94
N TYR A 260 -4.78 4.97 -8.12
CA TYR A 260 -6.24 4.85 -8.05
C TYR A 260 -6.93 5.27 -9.35
N THR A 261 -6.51 6.39 -9.96
CA THR A 261 -7.09 6.85 -11.23
C THR A 261 -6.79 5.91 -12.38
N GLU A 262 -5.57 5.37 -12.45
CA GLU A 262 -5.20 4.40 -13.47
C GLU A 262 -5.97 3.07 -13.33
N MET A 263 -6.25 2.62 -12.10
CA MET A 263 -7.12 1.45 -11.86
C MET A 263 -8.48 1.64 -12.55
N ILE A 264 -9.13 2.79 -12.33
CA ILE A 264 -10.46 3.08 -12.88
C ILE A 264 -10.40 3.25 -14.40
N GLU A 265 -9.38 3.92 -14.93
CA GLU A 265 -9.20 4.14 -16.37
C GLU A 265 -8.97 2.83 -17.14
N ARG A 266 -8.17 1.92 -16.58
CA ARG A 266 -7.97 0.58 -17.15
C ARG A 266 -9.24 -0.26 -17.07
N TRP A 267 -9.99 -0.16 -15.97
CA TRP A 267 -11.25 -0.89 -15.82
C TRP A 267 -12.33 -0.40 -16.80
N LEU A 268 -12.37 0.90 -17.09
CA LEU A 268 -13.26 1.50 -18.10
C LEU A 268 -12.78 1.27 -19.54
N GLY A 269 -11.54 0.81 -19.75
CA GLY A 269 -10.95 0.64 -21.07
C GLY A 269 -10.61 1.95 -21.78
N ILE A 270 -10.44 3.05 -21.04
CA ILE A 270 -10.13 4.39 -21.58
C ILE A 270 -8.65 4.77 -21.45
N TRP A 271 -7.83 3.90 -20.86
CA TRP A 271 -6.41 4.17 -20.61
C TRP A 271 -5.64 4.56 -21.88
N ASP A 272 -5.92 3.90 -23.00
CA ASP A 272 -5.23 4.17 -24.26
C ASP A 272 -5.64 5.52 -24.88
N ASP A 273 -6.86 5.98 -24.59
CA ASP A 273 -7.37 7.27 -25.05
C ASP A 273 -6.83 8.45 -24.22
N VAL A 274 -6.26 8.21 -23.03
CA VAL A 274 -5.67 9.26 -22.18
C VAL A 274 -4.47 9.90 -22.92
N PRO A 275 -4.46 11.23 -23.10
CA PRO A 275 -3.38 11.91 -23.82
C PRO A 275 -2.00 11.64 -23.23
N ARG A 276 -0.98 11.60 -24.09
CA ARG A 276 0.40 11.35 -23.66
C ARG A 276 0.89 12.42 -22.68
N ARG A 277 0.56 13.70 -22.92
CA ARG A 277 0.95 14.80 -22.03
C ARG A 277 0.45 14.58 -20.60
N ALA A 278 -0.79 14.15 -20.44
CA ALA A 278 -1.37 13.85 -19.13
C ALA A 278 -0.62 12.71 -18.41
N LYS A 279 -0.23 11.65 -19.15
CA LYS A 279 0.57 10.54 -18.60
C LYS A 279 1.96 11.01 -18.15
N TYR A 280 2.64 11.84 -18.95
CA TYR A 280 3.94 12.42 -18.58
C TYR A 280 3.85 13.31 -17.33
N ILE A 281 2.84 14.19 -17.25
CA ILE A 281 2.63 15.04 -16.07
C ILE A 281 2.42 14.19 -14.82
N ARG A 282 1.67 13.09 -14.94
CA ARG A 282 1.45 12.16 -13.84
C ARG A 282 2.76 11.52 -13.36
N VAL A 283 3.61 11.07 -14.28
CA VAL A 283 4.93 10.51 -13.95
C VAL A 283 5.82 11.56 -13.28
N ILE A 284 5.88 12.79 -13.81
CA ILE A 284 6.70 13.87 -13.25
C ILE A 284 6.29 14.18 -11.80
N LEU A 285 4.99 14.42 -11.56
CA LEU A 285 4.48 14.73 -10.23
C LEU A 285 4.51 13.52 -9.29
N GLY A 286 4.38 12.31 -9.82
CA GLY A 286 4.54 11.05 -9.10
C GLY A 286 5.97 10.84 -8.60
N GLU A 287 6.98 10.98 -9.46
CA GLU A 287 8.38 10.84 -9.08
C GLU A 287 8.86 11.99 -8.16
N LEU A 288 8.33 13.21 -8.33
CA LEU A 288 8.55 14.30 -7.34
C LEU A 288 7.98 13.93 -5.96
N SER A 289 6.82 13.26 -5.93
CA SER A 289 6.24 12.77 -4.67
C SER A 289 7.06 11.62 -4.08
N ARG A 290 7.66 10.76 -4.91
CA ARG A 290 8.60 9.72 -4.45
C ARG A 290 9.84 10.32 -3.78
N ILE A 291 10.43 11.33 -4.41
CA ILE A 291 11.56 12.07 -3.83
C ILE A 291 11.15 12.72 -2.50
N ALA A 292 10.00 13.39 -2.45
CA ALA A 292 9.51 14.03 -1.23
C ALA A 292 9.32 13.06 -0.06
N ASP A 293 8.87 11.84 -0.34
CA ASP A 293 8.69 10.77 0.65
C ASP A 293 10.03 10.24 1.17
N HIS A 294 10.98 9.94 0.28
CA HIS A 294 12.33 9.50 0.68
C HIS A 294 13.12 10.55 1.48
N LEU A 295 12.96 11.83 1.12
CA LEU A 295 13.57 12.94 1.87
C LEU A 295 13.09 12.97 3.34
N VAL A 296 11.80 12.74 3.58
CA VAL A 296 11.26 12.65 4.94
C VAL A 296 11.73 11.37 5.61
N SER A 297 11.60 10.22 4.95
CA SER A 297 12.00 8.92 5.51
C SER A 297 13.44 8.93 6.04
N ILE A 298 14.39 9.41 5.23
CA ILE A 298 15.79 9.45 5.63
C ILE A 298 16.03 10.58 6.63
N GLY A 299 15.37 11.73 6.45
CA GLY A 299 15.49 12.87 7.36
C GLY A 299 15.04 12.54 8.77
N THR A 300 13.87 11.91 8.93
CA THR A 300 13.33 11.52 10.24
C THR A 300 14.15 10.40 10.87
N MET A 301 14.53 9.38 10.09
CA MET A 301 15.44 8.33 10.56
C MET A 301 16.76 8.92 11.09
N ALA A 302 17.32 9.92 10.41
CA ALA A 302 18.53 10.61 10.89
C ALA A 302 18.30 11.34 12.22
N VAL A 303 17.18 12.07 12.35
CA VAL A 303 16.80 12.77 13.59
C VAL A 303 16.63 11.79 14.76
N ASP A 304 15.99 10.66 14.51
CA ASP A 304 15.76 9.62 15.52
C ASP A 304 17.05 8.99 16.03
N LEU A 305 18.07 8.93 15.17
CA LEU A 305 19.43 8.49 15.52
C LEU A 305 20.29 9.62 16.11
N GLY A 306 19.77 10.85 16.17
CA GLY A 306 20.42 12.03 16.77
C GLY A 306 21.06 13.00 15.77
N ALA A 307 21.00 12.74 14.46
CA ALA A 307 21.56 13.60 13.42
C ALA A 307 20.51 14.60 12.89
N LEU A 308 20.51 15.82 13.45
CA LEU A 308 19.53 16.87 13.11
C LEU A 308 19.83 17.63 11.81
N THR A 309 21.10 17.79 11.43
CA THR A 309 21.49 18.61 10.27
C THR A 309 20.97 18.07 8.93
N PRO A 310 21.06 16.75 8.63
CA PRO A 310 20.55 16.18 7.39
C PRO A 310 19.06 16.47 7.16
N PHE A 311 18.26 16.46 8.23
CA PHE A 311 16.83 16.77 8.18
C PHE A 311 16.56 18.16 7.61
N TRP A 312 17.29 19.18 8.05
CA TRP A 312 17.09 20.55 7.54
C TRP A 312 17.50 20.71 6.07
N TYR A 313 18.55 20.01 5.62
CA TYR A 313 18.95 20.02 4.22
C TYR A 313 17.88 19.42 3.32
N PHE A 314 17.29 18.30 3.74
CA PHE A 314 16.19 17.65 3.00
C PHE A 314 14.88 18.42 3.08
N PHE A 315 14.53 19.02 4.21
CA PHE A 315 13.31 19.81 4.34
C PHE A 315 13.33 21.06 3.47
N LYS A 316 14.50 21.67 3.24
CA LYS A 316 14.63 22.76 2.27
C LYS A 316 14.24 22.30 0.85
N VAL A 317 14.71 21.12 0.42
CA VAL A 317 14.34 20.56 -0.89
C VAL A 317 12.85 20.27 -0.95
N ARG A 318 12.30 19.67 0.11
CA ARG A 318 10.88 19.35 0.21
C ARG A 318 9.99 20.59 0.13
N GLU A 319 10.40 21.71 0.72
CA GLU A 319 9.65 22.97 0.65
C GLU A 319 9.55 23.51 -0.78
N GLU A 320 10.62 23.40 -1.56
CA GLU A 320 10.62 23.77 -2.97
C GLU A 320 9.72 22.85 -3.81
N ILE A 321 9.70 21.54 -3.51
CA ILE A 321 8.76 20.59 -4.12
C ILE A 321 7.31 20.96 -3.76
N TYR A 322 7.03 21.36 -2.52
CA TYR A 322 5.70 21.81 -2.12
C TYR A 322 5.23 23.07 -2.83
N SER A 323 6.14 23.99 -3.12
CA SER A 323 5.83 25.14 -3.97
C SER A 323 5.44 24.70 -5.40
N VAL A 324 6.06 23.65 -5.94
CA VAL A 324 5.67 23.08 -7.24
C VAL A 324 4.27 22.50 -7.19
N PHE A 325 3.91 21.74 -6.14
CA PHE A 325 2.55 21.23 -5.99
C PHE A 325 1.52 22.35 -5.82
N GLU A 326 1.87 23.42 -5.11
CA GLU A 326 1.02 24.60 -4.98
C GLU A 326 0.75 25.25 -6.35
N TRP A 327 1.77 25.41 -7.19
CA TRP A 327 1.58 26.00 -8.52
C TRP A 327 0.84 25.07 -9.48
N ALA A 328 1.16 23.77 -9.46
CA ALA A 328 0.54 22.80 -10.36
C ALA A 328 -0.94 22.54 -10.01
N VAL A 329 -1.27 22.45 -8.72
CA VAL A 329 -2.59 21.97 -8.30
C VAL A 329 -3.36 22.96 -7.42
N GLY A 330 -2.67 23.87 -6.74
CA GLY A 330 -3.26 24.84 -5.81
C GLY A 330 -3.24 24.40 -4.35
N ALA A 331 -2.63 23.26 -4.03
CA ALA A 331 -2.50 22.73 -2.67
C ALA A 331 -1.10 22.15 -2.46
N ARG A 332 -0.59 22.26 -1.24
CA ARG A 332 0.80 21.89 -0.91
C ARG A 332 0.99 20.41 -0.55
N LEU A 333 0.03 19.81 0.15
CA LEU A 333 0.15 18.47 0.72
C LEU A 333 -0.89 17.50 0.13
N THR A 334 -2.17 17.81 0.28
CA THR A 334 -3.26 17.05 -0.36
C THR A 334 -3.44 17.53 -1.79
N THR A 335 -2.79 16.86 -2.73
CA THR A 335 -2.72 17.34 -4.11
C THR A 335 -4.04 17.15 -4.86
N SER A 336 -4.70 15.98 -4.80
CA SER A 336 -5.91 15.68 -5.59
C SER A 336 -5.79 16.13 -7.07
N GLY A 337 -4.59 16.00 -7.66
CA GLY A 337 -4.26 16.59 -8.96
C GLY A 337 -4.71 15.79 -10.17
N THR A 338 -4.95 14.49 -9.99
CA THR A 338 -5.44 13.62 -11.06
C THR A 338 -6.96 13.68 -11.17
N SER A 339 -7.46 13.33 -12.35
CA SER A 339 -8.86 13.10 -12.63
C SER A 339 -8.98 11.88 -13.52
N PHE A 340 -10.14 11.22 -13.53
CA PHE A 340 -10.40 10.19 -14.52
C PHE A 340 -10.30 10.80 -15.93
N GLY A 341 -9.54 10.15 -16.81
CA GLY A 341 -9.29 10.62 -18.18
C GLY A 341 -8.19 11.70 -18.31
N GLY A 342 -7.36 11.92 -17.29
CA GLY A 342 -6.19 12.81 -17.41
C GLY A 342 -5.81 13.58 -16.15
N VAL A 343 -5.49 14.86 -16.30
CA VAL A 343 -5.07 15.74 -15.19
C VAL A 343 -6.03 16.92 -15.05
N ARG A 344 -6.19 17.43 -13.82
CA ARG A 344 -7.09 18.56 -13.57
C ARG A 344 -6.60 19.87 -14.17
N ARG A 345 -5.28 20.12 -14.16
CA ARG A 345 -4.62 21.34 -14.66
C ARG A 345 -3.34 20.96 -15.41
N ASP A 346 -2.98 21.77 -16.39
CA ASP A 346 -1.69 21.66 -17.09
C ASP A 346 -0.56 22.28 -16.25
N LEU A 347 0.69 22.00 -16.63
CA LEU A 347 1.88 22.60 -16.03
C LEU A 347 2.25 23.89 -16.77
N ASP A 348 2.34 24.99 -16.03
CA ASP A 348 2.85 26.26 -16.54
C ASP A 348 4.38 26.18 -16.81
N GLU A 349 4.88 26.98 -17.74
CA GLU A 349 6.32 27.06 -18.07
C GLU A 349 7.19 27.40 -16.83
N LYS A 350 6.70 28.27 -15.95
CA LYS A 350 7.39 28.63 -14.70
C LYS A 350 7.53 27.42 -13.77
N THR A 351 6.51 26.57 -13.73
CA THR A 351 6.52 25.34 -12.94
C THR A 351 7.54 24.37 -13.50
N ILE A 352 7.60 24.23 -14.83
CA ILE A 352 8.61 23.40 -15.51
C ILE A 352 10.04 23.88 -15.18
N GLN A 353 10.29 25.19 -15.26
CA GLN A 353 11.61 25.78 -14.90
C GLN A 353 11.98 25.51 -13.44
N LYS A 354 11.01 25.62 -12.52
CA LYS A 354 11.24 25.33 -11.10
C LYS A 354 11.55 23.85 -10.87
N ILE A 355 10.88 22.94 -11.56
CA ILE A 355 11.19 21.50 -11.47
C ILE A 355 12.62 21.24 -11.97
N ARG A 356 13.04 21.84 -13.10
CA ARG A 356 14.42 21.72 -13.59
C ARG A 356 15.44 22.22 -12.55
N TYR A 357 15.21 23.38 -11.94
CA TYR A 357 16.07 23.92 -10.87
C TYR A 357 16.21 22.95 -9.67
N ILE A 358 15.10 22.37 -9.22
CA ILE A 358 15.11 21.42 -8.09
C ILE A 358 15.95 20.18 -8.43
N ILE A 359 15.78 19.64 -9.63
CA ILE A 359 16.40 18.39 -10.07
C ILE A 359 17.87 18.56 -10.46
N ASP A 360 18.24 19.69 -11.04
CA ASP A 360 19.60 19.91 -11.56
C ASP A 360 20.53 20.52 -10.52
N GLU A 361 20.02 21.37 -9.62
CA GLU A 361 20.86 22.08 -8.64
C GLU A 361 20.59 21.66 -7.20
N LEU A 362 19.33 21.73 -6.75
CA LEU A 362 19.00 21.67 -5.33
C LEU A 362 19.14 20.25 -4.75
N LEU A 363 18.57 19.25 -5.45
CA LEU A 363 18.57 17.86 -5.02
C LEU A 363 19.97 17.25 -5.02
N PRO A 364 20.79 17.36 -6.09
CA PRO A 364 22.15 16.79 -6.09
C PRO A 364 23.04 17.38 -5.00
N ARG A 365 22.90 18.68 -4.72
CA ARG A 365 23.61 19.34 -3.63
C ARG A 365 23.21 18.78 -2.28
N ALA A 366 21.91 18.67 -2.00
CA ALA A 366 21.42 18.14 -0.74
C ALA A 366 21.82 16.67 -0.54
N LEU A 367 21.73 15.84 -1.59
CA LEU A 367 22.16 14.44 -1.53
C LEU A 367 23.65 14.33 -1.23
N LYS A 368 24.50 15.14 -1.88
CA LYS A 368 25.96 15.15 -1.63
C LYS A 368 26.29 15.60 -0.21
N ASP A 369 25.62 16.64 0.29
CA ASP A 369 25.83 17.15 1.64
C ASP A 369 25.43 16.09 2.69
N VAL A 370 24.32 15.37 2.47
CA VAL A 370 23.88 14.29 3.37
C VAL A 370 24.75 13.04 3.27
N ASP A 371 25.17 12.65 2.07
CA ASP A 371 26.08 11.52 1.85
C ASP A 371 27.42 11.73 2.59
N ASN A 372 27.95 12.95 2.55
CA ASN A 372 29.15 13.31 3.29
C ASN A 372 28.97 13.24 4.83
N LEU A 373 27.76 13.52 5.33
CA LEU A 373 27.46 13.54 6.76
C LEU A 373 27.07 12.17 7.34
N LEU A 374 26.41 11.30 6.54
CA LEU A 374 25.85 10.03 7.02
C LEU A 374 26.60 8.81 6.47
N THR A 375 26.78 8.70 5.16
CA THR A 375 27.23 7.45 4.51
C THR A 375 28.60 6.99 4.98
N LYS A 376 29.54 7.93 5.18
CA LYS A 376 30.91 7.66 5.67
C LYS A 376 31.07 7.78 7.18
N ASN A 377 30.02 8.19 7.88
CA ASN A 377 30.09 8.44 9.31
C ASN A 377 30.06 7.13 10.08
N ARG A 378 31.12 6.87 10.84
CA ARG A 378 31.27 5.67 11.66
C ARG A 378 30.12 5.49 12.64
N ILE A 379 29.64 6.57 13.28
CA ILE A 379 28.54 6.49 14.26
C ILE A 379 27.27 5.99 13.58
N PHE A 380 26.98 6.50 12.38
CA PHE A 380 25.79 6.11 11.63
C PHE A 380 25.89 4.66 11.16
N ILE A 381 27.05 4.24 10.67
CA ILE A 381 27.31 2.84 10.26
C ILE A 381 27.16 1.90 11.45
N ASP A 382 27.76 2.22 12.60
CA ASP A 382 27.68 1.38 13.80
C ASP A 382 26.23 1.25 14.33
N ARG A 383 25.37 2.26 14.08
CA ARG A 383 23.94 2.28 14.48
C ARG A 383 22.97 1.75 13.44
N THR A 384 23.41 1.38 12.24
CA THR A 384 22.50 0.93 11.15
C THR A 384 22.92 -0.39 10.53
N ARG A 385 24.21 -0.72 10.57
CA ARG A 385 24.72 -1.95 9.98
C ARG A 385 24.39 -3.15 10.87
N LYS A 386 23.93 -4.25 10.26
CA LYS A 386 23.51 -5.48 10.96
C LYS A 386 22.35 -5.31 11.97
N ILE A 387 21.61 -4.22 11.90
CA ILE A 387 20.42 -3.99 12.73
C ILE A 387 19.16 -4.24 11.90
N GLY A 388 18.19 -4.99 12.46
CA GLY A 388 16.94 -5.32 11.79
C GLY A 388 17.16 -6.00 10.44
N VAL A 389 18.02 -7.02 10.44
CA VAL A 389 18.36 -7.82 9.26
C VAL A 389 17.19 -8.72 8.92
N ILE A 390 16.77 -8.71 7.65
CA ILE A 390 15.77 -9.65 7.14
C ILE A 390 16.34 -10.37 5.91
N SER A 391 16.16 -11.68 5.85
CA SER A 391 16.58 -12.48 4.70
C SER A 391 15.64 -12.22 3.50
N ALA A 392 16.13 -12.49 2.28
CA ALA A 392 15.30 -12.40 1.08
C ALA A 392 14.05 -13.29 1.17
N ASP A 393 14.21 -14.53 1.65
CA ASP A 393 13.12 -15.50 1.74
C ASP A 393 12.09 -15.09 2.80
N ASP A 394 12.55 -14.63 3.98
CA ASP A 394 11.64 -14.12 5.01
C ASP A 394 10.90 -12.87 4.53
N ALA A 395 11.59 -11.93 3.85
CA ALA A 395 10.95 -10.74 3.32
C ALA A 395 9.80 -11.09 2.36
N ILE A 396 9.98 -12.11 1.51
CA ILE A 396 8.93 -12.61 0.61
C ILE A 396 7.80 -13.29 1.40
N GLU A 397 8.11 -14.13 2.39
CA GLU A 397 7.10 -14.80 3.21
C GLU A 397 6.24 -13.83 4.05
N TRP A 398 6.83 -12.72 4.50
CA TRP A 398 6.13 -11.65 5.21
C TRP A 398 5.38 -10.67 4.29
N GLY A 399 5.57 -10.77 2.97
CA GLY A 399 4.88 -9.92 2.01
C GLY A 399 5.49 -8.52 1.85
N PHE A 400 6.80 -8.38 2.03
CA PHE A 400 7.51 -7.11 1.83
C PHE A 400 7.47 -6.69 0.37
N THR A 401 7.38 -5.38 0.14
CA THR A 401 7.42 -4.79 -1.20
C THR A 401 8.25 -3.51 -1.17
N GLY A 402 8.68 -3.02 -2.34
CA GLY A 402 9.37 -1.74 -2.46
C GLY A 402 10.81 -1.71 -1.95
N PRO A 403 11.27 -0.55 -1.42
CA PRO A 403 12.65 -0.38 -0.98
C PRO A 403 13.09 -1.39 0.10
N SER A 404 12.18 -1.82 0.97
CA SER A 404 12.47 -2.82 2.02
C SER A 404 12.75 -4.22 1.44
N LEU A 405 12.05 -4.60 0.36
CA LEU A 405 12.30 -5.85 -0.35
C LEU A 405 13.61 -5.77 -1.15
N ARG A 406 13.86 -4.65 -1.83
CA ARG A 406 15.10 -4.38 -2.59
C ARG A 406 16.33 -4.29 -1.70
N GLY A 407 16.17 -3.82 -0.46
CA GLY A 407 17.25 -3.79 0.54
C GLY A 407 17.71 -5.18 0.98
N SER A 408 16.89 -6.21 0.75
CA SER A 408 17.12 -7.60 1.19
C SER A 408 17.59 -8.52 0.05
N GLY A 409 17.97 -7.96 -1.10
CA GLY A 409 18.56 -8.69 -2.23
C GLY A 409 17.60 -9.08 -3.35
N VAL A 410 16.32 -8.73 -3.25
CA VAL A 410 15.30 -9.10 -4.25
C VAL A 410 15.06 -7.95 -5.22
N ALA A 411 15.49 -8.12 -6.47
CA ALA A 411 15.32 -7.15 -7.55
C ALA A 411 13.87 -7.11 -8.06
N TRP A 412 12.98 -6.49 -7.28
CA TRP A 412 11.56 -6.37 -7.61
C TRP A 412 11.11 -4.90 -7.66
N ASP A 413 10.58 -4.49 -8.82
CA ASP A 413 9.98 -3.18 -9.04
C ASP A 413 8.87 -3.30 -10.09
N ILE A 414 7.65 -2.90 -9.72
CA ILE A 414 6.48 -3.00 -10.61
C ILE A 414 6.65 -2.13 -11.84
N ARG A 415 7.34 -0.99 -11.74
CA ARG A 415 7.55 -0.06 -12.86
C ARG A 415 8.31 -0.71 -14.03
N LYS A 416 9.16 -1.71 -13.76
CA LYS A 416 9.86 -2.49 -14.78
C LYS A 416 9.15 -3.81 -15.11
N VAL A 417 8.62 -4.48 -14.10
CA VAL A 417 8.04 -5.83 -14.25
C VAL A 417 6.66 -5.79 -14.90
N GLN A 418 5.82 -4.84 -14.48
CA GLN A 418 4.50 -4.56 -15.05
C GLN A 418 4.35 -3.05 -15.24
N PRO A 419 4.96 -2.50 -16.30
CA PRO A 419 4.99 -1.07 -16.49
C PRO A 419 3.58 -0.47 -16.60
N TYR A 420 3.45 0.72 -16.03
CA TYR A 420 2.23 1.51 -15.98
C TYR A 420 2.57 3.00 -16.19
N GLY A 421 1.59 3.88 -16.40
CA GLY A 421 1.88 5.33 -16.51
C GLY A 421 2.80 5.82 -17.66
N LEU A 422 3.34 4.92 -18.52
CA LEU A 422 4.46 5.11 -19.48
C LEU A 422 5.88 4.89 -18.94
N TYR A 423 6.06 4.15 -17.83
CA TYR A 423 7.39 3.81 -17.32
C TYR A 423 8.29 3.02 -18.30
N GLU A 424 7.72 2.45 -19.36
CA GLU A 424 8.44 1.73 -20.43
C GLU A 424 9.35 2.63 -21.28
N GLU A 425 9.00 3.91 -21.40
CA GLU A 425 9.73 4.87 -22.24
C GLU A 425 10.96 5.47 -21.54
N PHE A 426 11.11 5.23 -20.23
CA PHE A 426 12.16 5.82 -19.41
C PHE A 426 13.27 4.81 -19.08
N ASP A 427 14.51 5.27 -19.22
CA ASP A 427 15.70 4.50 -18.87
C ASP A 427 16.14 4.82 -17.43
N PHE A 428 15.98 3.84 -16.55
CA PHE A 428 16.38 3.88 -15.14
C PHE A 428 16.76 2.49 -14.65
N GLU A 429 17.59 2.46 -13.62
CA GLU A 429 18.05 1.24 -12.95
C GLU A 429 17.32 1.04 -11.62
N VAL A 430 17.13 -0.22 -11.22
CA VAL A 430 16.49 -0.57 -9.95
C VAL A 430 17.60 -0.85 -8.94
N PRO A 431 17.78 -0.02 -7.89
CA PRO A 431 18.82 -0.25 -6.90
C PRO A 431 18.47 -1.43 -6.01
N VAL A 432 19.45 -2.30 -5.77
CA VAL A 432 19.31 -3.48 -4.92
C VAL A 432 20.52 -3.55 -3.99
N ALA A 433 20.26 -3.87 -2.73
CA ALA A 433 21.30 -4.13 -1.74
C ALA A 433 21.12 -5.55 -1.18
N THR A 434 22.19 -6.15 -0.67
CA THR A 434 22.23 -7.59 -0.36
C THR A 434 22.06 -7.93 1.12
N GLU A 435 22.41 -7.01 2.04
CA GLU A 435 22.55 -7.35 3.46
C GLU A 435 21.23 -7.34 4.24
N GLY A 436 20.16 -6.71 3.72
CA GLY A 436 18.86 -6.68 4.40
C GLY A 436 18.80 -5.84 5.68
N ASP A 437 19.85 -5.06 5.97
CA ASP A 437 19.95 -4.21 7.16
C ASP A 437 19.36 -2.80 6.95
N VAL A 438 19.26 -2.03 8.04
CA VAL A 438 18.81 -0.63 7.99
C VAL A 438 19.67 0.20 7.02
N TYR A 439 20.98 -0.04 7.00
CA TYR A 439 21.91 0.68 6.12
C TYR A 439 21.65 0.38 4.63
N SER A 440 21.39 -0.86 4.27
CA SER A 440 21.02 -1.27 2.91
C SER A 440 19.72 -0.60 2.46
N ARG A 441 18.71 -0.55 3.32
CA ARG A 441 17.44 0.15 3.05
C ARG A 441 17.62 1.67 2.90
N TYR A 442 18.58 2.25 3.60
CA TYR A 442 18.96 3.66 3.44
C TYR A 442 19.61 3.92 2.07
N LEU A 443 20.59 3.10 1.68
CA LEU A 443 21.28 3.24 0.40
C LEU A 443 20.34 3.09 -0.79
N VAL A 444 19.43 2.11 -0.74
CA VAL A 444 18.42 1.91 -1.79
C VAL A 444 17.57 3.17 -1.98
N ARG A 445 17.11 3.81 -0.89
CA ARG A 445 16.31 5.06 -0.98
C ARG A 445 17.13 6.25 -1.49
N MET A 446 18.40 6.36 -1.10
CA MET A 446 19.30 7.39 -1.63
C MET A 446 19.46 7.26 -3.15
N GLU A 447 19.69 6.05 -3.65
CA GLU A 447 19.84 5.79 -5.08
C GLU A 447 18.50 5.93 -5.83
N GLU A 448 17.37 5.52 -5.23
CA GLU A 448 16.04 5.74 -5.82
C GLU A 448 15.74 7.21 -6.08
N MET A 449 16.19 8.14 -5.22
CA MET A 449 16.04 9.57 -5.47
C MET A 449 16.83 10.03 -6.71
N VAL A 450 18.02 9.47 -6.93
CA VAL A 450 18.85 9.76 -8.12
C VAL A 450 18.18 9.22 -9.39
N GLN A 451 17.66 7.99 -9.33
CA GLN A 451 16.94 7.38 -10.46
C GLN A 451 15.62 8.12 -10.76
N SER A 452 14.89 8.55 -9.73
CA SER A 452 13.67 9.37 -9.87
C SER A 452 13.98 10.70 -10.55
N ALA A 453 15.09 11.35 -10.18
CA ALA A 453 15.57 12.56 -10.83
C ALA A 453 15.92 12.32 -12.32
N LYS A 454 16.53 11.18 -12.65
CA LYS A 454 16.82 10.77 -14.05
C LYS A 454 15.52 10.61 -14.87
N ILE A 455 14.50 9.97 -14.30
CA ILE A 455 13.18 9.82 -14.95
C ILE A 455 12.55 11.20 -15.20
N ILE A 456 12.57 12.10 -14.21
CA ILE A 456 11.99 13.44 -14.35
C ILE A 456 12.69 14.24 -15.45
N ARG A 457 14.03 14.18 -15.55
CA ARG A 457 14.77 14.84 -16.64
C ARG A 457 14.32 14.34 -18.01
N GLN A 458 14.27 13.02 -18.20
CA GLN A 458 13.83 12.42 -19.45
C GLN A 458 12.38 12.77 -19.79
N ALA A 459 11.50 12.82 -18.79
CA ALA A 459 10.10 13.20 -18.97
C ALA A 459 9.93 14.68 -19.34
N LEU A 460 10.75 15.57 -18.79
CA LEU A 460 10.73 17.00 -19.12
C LEU A 460 11.30 17.32 -20.51
N ASP A 461 12.27 16.55 -20.98
CA ASP A 461 12.88 16.73 -22.30
C ASP A 461 11.98 16.17 -23.43
N ASN A 462 11.17 15.15 -23.14
CA ASN A 462 10.26 14.51 -24.09
C ASN A 462 8.78 14.90 -23.88
N LEU A 463 8.49 16.02 -23.20
CA LEU A 463 7.12 16.40 -22.88
C LEU A 463 6.33 16.74 -24.17
N PRO A 464 5.27 16.00 -24.51
CA PRO A 464 4.48 16.30 -25.70
C PRO A 464 3.50 17.45 -25.43
N ASP A 465 3.21 18.25 -26.46
CA ASP A 465 2.22 19.35 -26.41
C ASP A 465 0.79 18.91 -26.76
N ASP A 466 0.44 17.69 -26.36
CA ASP A 466 -0.93 17.17 -26.54
C ASP A 466 -1.89 17.68 -25.45
N GLY A 467 -3.20 17.52 -25.62
CA GLY A 467 -4.19 17.92 -24.60
C GLY A 467 -3.95 17.24 -23.24
N ILE A 468 -4.51 17.82 -22.17
CA ILE A 468 -4.39 17.27 -20.79
C ILE A 468 -5.52 16.32 -20.37
N ARG A 469 -6.57 16.22 -21.20
CA ARG A 469 -7.77 15.40 -20.98
C ARG A 469 -8.19 14.72 -22.27
N ILE A 470 -8.82 13.55 -22.14
CA ILE A 470 -9.41 12.84 -23.28
C ILE A 470 -10.40 13.75 -24.02
N LYS A 471 -10.34 13.74 -25.37
CA LYS A 471 -11.21 14.53 -26.26
C LYS A 471 -12.17 13.68 -27.12
N SER A 472 -12.19 12.35 -26.98
CA SER A 472 -12.82 11.43 -27.94
C SER A 472 -14.35 11.35 -27.87
N ASP A 473 -15.04 11.15 -29.00
CA ASP A 473 -16.52 11.05 -29.10
C ASP A 473 -17.15 9.82 -28.43
N LYS A 474 -16.35 8.80 -28.06
CA LYS A 474 -16.82 7.67 -27.23
C LYS A 474 -17.29 8.10 -25.83
N LEU A 475 -17.10 9.38 -25.49
CA LEU A 475 -17.47 10.05 -24.24
C LEU A 475 -18.96 10.35 -24.04
N ALA A 476 -19.87 10.02 -24.96
CA ALA A 476 -21.30 10.27 -24.72
C ALA A 476 -21.81 9.71 -23.37
N ASN A 477 -21.09 8.70 -22.81
CA ASN A 477 -21.36 8.07 -21.51
C ASN A 477 -20.23 8.16 -20.47
N LEU A 478 -19.14 8.91 -20.68
CA LEU A 478 -18.06 9.08 -19.68
C LEU A 478 -17.67 10.55 -19.50
N PRO A 479 -17.42 11.04 -18.27
CA PRO A 479 -17.37 12.46 -17.98
C PRO A 479 -15.92 12.93 -17.79
N THR A 480 -15.24 13.32 -18.86
CA THR A 480 -14.24 14.38 -18.66
C THR A 480 -14.97 15.70 -18.59
N LEU A 481 -14.72 16.48 -17.54
CA LEU A 481 -15.31 17.81 -17.44
C LEU A 481 -14.83 18.65 -18.64
N PRO A 482 -15.75 19.19 -19.46
CA PRO A 482 -15.38 20.05 -20.58
C PRO A 482 -14.72 21.32 -20.07
N ASP A 483 -13.93 21.98 -20.93
CA ASP A 483 -13.32 23.25 -20.54
C ASP A 483 -14.39 24.28 -20.21
N LYS A 484 -14.18 25.02 -19.11
CA LYS A 484 -15.14 26.02 -18.63
C LYS A 484 -15.53 27.05 -19.70
N LYS A 485 -14.64 27.36 -20.64
CA LYS A 485 -14.91 28.27 -21.77
C LYS A 485 -16.07 27.76 -22.64
N TYR A 486 -16.14 26.46 -22.91
CA TYR A 486 -17.21 25.84 -23.69
C TYR A 486 -18.49 25.67 -22.87
N VAL A 487 -18.39 25.40 -21.57
CA VAL A 487 -19.56 25.27 -20.67
C VAL A 487 -20.46 26.51 -20.68
N TYR A 488 -19.88 27.71 -20.80
CA TYR A 488 -20.66 28.95 -20.84
C TYR A 488 -21.23 29.30 -22.22
N THR A 489 -20.76 28.66 -23.29
CA THR A 489 -21.09 29.03 -24.68
C THR A 489 -21.89 27.96 -25.41
N GLN A 490 -21.73 26.69 -25.07
CA GLN A 490 -22.35 25.54 -25.72
C GLN A 490 -23.24 24.78 -24.74
N ILE A 491 -24.47 24.46 -25.15
CA ILE A 491 -25.45 23.77 -24.30
C ILE A 491 -25.03 22.31 -24.03
N GLU A 492 -24.41 21.66 -25.02
CA GLU A 492 -23.90 20.29 -24.92
C GLU A 492 -22.84 20.21 -23.83
N ALA A 493 -21.87 21.14 -23.83
CA ALA A 493 -20.83 21.22 -22.82
C ALA A 493 -21.42 21.44 -21.41
N LEU A 494 -22.48 22.24 -21.28
CA LEU A 494 -23.18 22.43 -20.01
C LEU A 494 -23.87 21.14 -19.54
N ILE A 495 -24.54 20.41 -20.44
CA ILE A 495 -25.20 19.14 -20.12
C ILE A 495 -24.16 18.10 -19.68
N HIS A 496 -23.05 17.97 -20.40
CA HIS A 496 -21.97 17.05 -20.03
C HIS A 496 -21.32 17.42 -18.69
N HIS A 497 -21.13 18.71 -18.42
CA HIS A 497 -20.63 19.19 -17.13
C HIS A 497 -21.60 18.86 -15.99
N PHE A 498 -22.91 19.09 -16.18
CA PHE A 498 -23.92 18.80 -15.18
C PHE A 498 -24.02 17.28 -14.90
N LYS A 499 -24.12 16.45 -15.94
CA LYS A 499 -24.16 15.00 -15.80
C LYS A 499 -22.89 14.45 -15.16
N GLY A 500 -21.71 14.92 -15.60
CA GLY A 500 -20.44 14.51 -15.03
C GLY A 500 -20.30 14.85 -13.55
N ILE A 501 -20.81 16.00 -13.11
CA ILE A 501 -20.80 16.37 -11.69
C ILE A 501 -21.85 15.62 -10.88
N VAL A 502 -23.04 15.32 -11.43
CA VAL A 502 -24.16 14.74 -10.66
C VAL A 502 -24.10 13.21 -10.65
N GLU A 503 -23.97 12.60 -11.83
CA GLU A 503 -23.97 11.14 -12.02
C GLU A 503 -22.58 10.55 -11.76
N GLY A 504 -21.52 11.23 -12.22
CA GLY A 504 -20.14 10.77 -12.11
C GLY A 504 -19.82 9.58 -13.01
N VAL A 505 -18.59 9.09 -12.90
CA VAL A 505 -18.08 7.89 -13.57
C VAL A 505 -18.66 6.67 -12.89
N VAL A 506 -19.24 5.78 -13.70
CA VAL A 506 -19.71 4.46 -13.24
C VAL A 506 -18.88 3.38 -13.93
N PRO A 507 -17.97 2.70 -13.20
CA PRO A 507 -17.26 1.54 -13.72
C PRO A 507 -18.21 0.39 -14.09
N PRO A 508 -17.82 -0.47 -15.06
CA PRO A 508 -18.61 -1.63 -15.45
C PRO A 508 -18.87 -2.58 -14.27
N TYR A 509 -19.92 -3.38 -14.37
CA TYR A 509 -20.23 -4.37 -13.33
C TYR A 509 -19.10 -5.40 -13.19
N GLY A 510 -18.63 -5.63 -11.97
CA GLY A 510 -17.60 -6.61 -11.66
C GLY A 510 -16.62 -6.11 -10.60
N TRP A 511 -15.42 -6.68 -10.60
CA TRP A 511 -14.31 -6.22 -9.76
C TRP A 511 -13.02 -6.07 -10.56
N TYR A 512 -12.10 -5.25 -10.06
CA TYR A 512 -10.81 -5.02 -10.71
C TYR A 512 -9.75 -4.71 -9.67
N TYR A 513 -8.58 -5.34 -9.80
CA TYR A 513 -7.39 -5.05 -9.01
C TYR A 513 -6.32 -4.37 -9.85
N PHE A 514 -5.72 -3.33 -9.29
CA PHE A 514 -4.51 -2.72 -9.85
C PHE A 514 -3.54 -2.37 -8.72
N GLY A 515 -2.28 -2.76 -8.91
CA GLY A 515 -1.17 -2.43 -8.02
C GLY A 515 -0.14 -1.58 -8.76
N GLY A 516 0.31 -0.50 -8.13
CA GLY A 516 1.40 0.33 -8.61
C GLY A 516 2.48 0.48 -7.54
N GLU A 517 3.68 0.90 -7.95
CA GLU A 517 4.80 1.15 -7.05
C GLU A 517 4.65 2.54 -6.42
N ALA A 518 4.17 2.63 -5.18
CA ALA A 518 4.28 3.83 -4.35
C ALA A 518 5.71 3.97 -3.81
N ALA A 519 5.98 5.04 -3.04
CA ALA A 519 7.32 5.26 -2.47
C ALA A 519 7.73 4.18 -1.45
N ASN A 520 6.76 3.63 -0.71
CA ASN A 520 6.97 2.57 0.28
C ASN A 520 6.90 1.15 -0.29
N GLY A 521 6.48 0.99 -1.55
CA GLY A 521 6.30 -0.29 -2.22
C GLY A 521 4.96 -0.41 -2.94
N GLU A 522 4.47 -1.65 -3.11
CA GLU A 522 3.27 -1.91 -3.90
C GLU A 522 2.01 -1.41 -3.18
N LEU A 523 1.38 -0.36 -3.71
CA LEU A 523 0.07 0.09 -3.28
C LEU A 523 -0.98 -0.49 -4.23
N GLY A 524 -1.91 -1.26 -3.69
CA GLY A 524 -2.98 -1.90 -4.45
C GLY A 524 -4.34 -1.30 -4.16
N PHE A 525 -5.17 -1.16 -5.20
CA PHE A 525 -6.59 -0.88 -5.06
C PHE A 525 -7.40 -2.00 -5.68
N PHE A 526 -8.40 -2.47 -4.95
CA PHE A 526 -9.39 -3.43 -5.42
C PHE A 526 -10.78 -2.83 -5.31
N GLY A 527 -11.44 -2.61 -6.45
CA GLY A 527 -12.79 -2.08 -6.51
C GLY A 527 -13.81 -3.15 -6.88
N ILE A 528 -14.99 -3.11 -6.25
CA ILE A 528 -16.18 -3.86 -6.67
C ILE A 528 -17.27 -2.86 -7.09
N SER A 529 -17.78 -3.00 -8.32
CA SER A 529 -18.84 -2.16 -8.90
C SER A 529 -20.05 -3.01 -9.18
N VAL A 530 -21.21 -2.52 -8.74
CA VAL A 530 -22.53 -3.07 -9.07
C VAL A 530 -23.22 -2.25 -10.16
N GLY A 531 -22.47 -1.48 -10.95
CA GLY A 531 -23.01 -0.55 -11.94
C GLY A 531 -23.71 0.67 -11.31
N LYS A 532 -23.30 1.06 -10.10
CA LYS A 532 -23.77 2.25 -9.39
C LYS A 532 -22.64 3.27 -9.27
N ARG A 533 -23.00 4.54 -9.07
CA ARG A 533 -22.06 5.65 -8.82
C ARG A 533 -21.22 5.50 -7.55
N THR A 534 -21.71 4.71 -6.60
CA THR A 534 -20.97 4.38 -5.38
C THR A 534 -20.39 2.96 -5.52
N PRO A 535 -19.16 2.73 -5.05
CA PRO A 535 -18.56 1.41 -5.04
C PRO A 535 -19.33 0.50 -4.09
N TRP A 536 -19.42 -0.79 -4.43
CA TRP A 536 -19.90 -1.78 -3.47
C TRP A 536 -18.85 -2.02 -2.39
N ARG A 537 -17.58 -2.08 -2.77
CA ARG A 537 -16.43 -2.21 -1.86
C ARG A 537 -15.21 -1.59 -2.52
N ILE A 538 -14.40 -0.88 -1.75
CA ILE A 538 -13.03 -0.51 -2.11
C ILE A 538 -12.12 -1.09 -1.04
N ARG A 539 -11.20 -1.96 -1.46
CA ARG A 539 -10.12 -2.47 -0.63
C ARG A 539 -8.82 -1.79 -1.04
N ILE A 540 -8.09 -1.30 -0.04
CA ILE A 540 -6.76 -0.73 -0.21
C ILE A 540 -5.76 -1.73 0.38
N ARG A 541 -4.75 -2.09 -0.41
CA ARG A 541 -3.57 -2.85 0.04
C ARG A 541 -2.44 -1.87 0.30
N PRO A 542 -2.20 -1.45 1.56
CA PRO A 542 -1.07 -0.61 1.90
C PRO A 542 0.23 -1.43 1.99
N PRO A 543 1.36 -0.93 1.45
CA PRO A 543 2.67 -1.57 1.62
C PRO A 543 3.12 -1.62 3.09
N CYS A 544 2.83 -0.57 3.87
CA CYS A 544 3.27 -0.48 5.27
C CYS A 544 2.70 -1.57 6.18
N PHE A 545 1.51 -2.11 5.90
CA PHE A 545 0.84 -3.07 6.78
C PHE A 545 1.55 -4.41 6.83
N ALA A 546 1.90 -4.98 5.67
CA ALA A 546 2.67 -6.22 5.60
C ALA A 546 4.09 -6.03 6.16
N ILE A 547 4.70 -4.86 5.96
CA ILE A 547 6.06 -4.61 6.46
C ILE A 547 6.07 -4.46 7.99
N TYR A 548 5.10 -3.75 8.56
CA TYR A 548 5.04 -3.53 10.01
C TYR A 548 4.65 -4.79 10.78
N GLN A 549 3.91 -5.71 10.17
CA GLN A 549 3.67 -7.04 10.74
C GLN A 549 4.97 -7.80 11.10
N ALA A 550 6.00 -7.69 10.26
CA ALA A 550 7.28 -8.34 10.52
C ALA A 550 8.19 -7.55 11.47
N PHE A 551 7.82 -6.31 11.83
CA PHE A 551 8.62 -5.47 12.73
C PHE A 551 8.95 -6.17 14.05
N ARG A 552 8.01 -6.94 14.60
CA ARG A 552 8.25 -7.77 15.79
C ARG A 552 9.44 -8.71 15.59
N HIS A 553 9.57 -9.36 14.43
CA HIS A 553 10.67 -10.29 14.14
C HIS A 553 12.00 -9.56 13.91
N MET A 554 11.95 -8.33 13.37
CA MET A 554 13.16 -7.54 13.11
C MET A 554 13.80 -6.96 14.38
N VAL A 555 13.04 -6.83 15.46
CA VAL A 555 13.47 -6.16 16.70
C VAL A 555 13.82 -7.15 17.81
N LEU A 556 13.31 -8.38 17.76
CA LEU A 556 13.62 -9.42 18.73
C LEU A 556 15.13 -9.70 18.81
N GLY A 557 15.68 -9.71 20.03
CA GLY A 557 17.11 -9.92 20.29
C GLY A 557 18.00 -8.70 20.10
N HIS A 558 17.44 -7.56 19.68
CA HIS A 558 18.14 -6.28 19.65
C HIS A 558 17.96 -5.47 20.93
N LYS A 559 18.76 -4.42 21.08
CA LYS A 559 18.64 -3.48 22.20
C LYS A 559 17.47 -2.53 22.00
N LEU A 560 16.96 -1.96 23.10
CA LEU A 560 15.92 -0.92 23.05
C LEU A 560 16.32 0.30 22.20
N ALA A 561 17.60 0.66 22.10
CA ALA A 561 18.01 1.78 21.23
C ALA A 561 17.91 1.47 19.73
N ASP A 562 17.91 0.18 19.35
CA ASP A 562 17.98 -0.24 17.95
C ASP A 562 16.60 -0.32 17.29
N PHE A 563 15.51 -0.50 18.05
CA PHE A 563 14.16 -0.52 17.46
C PHE A 563 13.85 0.78 16.71
N VAL A 564 14.38 1.90 17.20
CA VAL A 564 14.20 3.24 16.61
C VAL A 564 14.79 3.28 15.20
N ALA A 565 15.99 2.70 15.01
CA ALA A 565 16.64 2.60 13.70
C ALA A 565 15.82 1.72 12.74
N VAL A 566 15.35 0.57 13.24
CA VAL A 566 14.51 -0.36 12.46
C VAL A 566 13.23 0.32 12.00
N LEU A 567 12.55 1.02 12.91
CA LEU A 567 11.29 1.71 12.64
C LEU A 567 11.45 2.80 11.58
N GLY A 568 12.46 3.67 11.73
CA GLY A 568 12.77 4.70 10.73
C GLY A 568 13.11 4.13 9.35
N SER A 569 13.77 2.97 9.31
CA SER A 569 14.18 2.32 8.05
C SER A 569 13.04 1.72 7.22
N ILE A 570 11.90 1.43 7.84
CA ILE A 570 10.73 0.84 7.16
C ILE A 570 9.88 1.93 6.50
N ASN A 571 9.95 3.17 7.00
CA ASN A 571 9.13 4.31 6.60
C ASN A 571 7.63 4.07 6.76
N ILE A 572 7.17 4.02 8.01
CA ILE A 572 5.76 3.77 8.31
C ILE A 572 5.01 5.09 8.38
N VAL A 573 3.96 5.18 7.57
CA VAL A 573 2.99 6.28 7.66
C VAL A 573 1.71 5.74 8.28
N ALA A 574 1.37 6.22 9.48
CA ALA A 574 0.22 5.71 10.23
C ALA A 574 -1.11 5.80 9.45
N GLY A 575 -1.28 6.82 8.61
CA GLY A 575 -2.49 6.97 7.78
C GLY A 575 -2.61 5.90 6.68
N GLU A 576 -1.49 5.40 6.16
CA GLU A 576 -1.45 4.31 5.19
C GLU A 576 -1.63 2.95 5.89
N LEU A 577 -1.06 2.80 7.08
CA LEU A 577 -1.15 1.59 7.90
C LEU A 577 -2.59 1.31 8.36
N ASP A 578 -3.23 2.30 8.99
CA ASP A 578 -4.53 2.12 9.64
C ASP A 578 -5.72 2.35 8.69
N ARG A 579 -5.58 3.16 7.64
CA ARG A 579 -6.63 3.58 6.67
C ARG A 579 -7.75 4.43 7.29
#